data_AF-A0A1H5XYN5-F1
#
_entry.id   AF-A0A1H5XYN5-F1
#
_cell.length_a   1.000
_cell.length_b   1.000
_cell.length_c   1.000
_cell.angle_alpha   90.00
_cell.angle_beta   90.00
_cell.angle_gamma   90.00
#
_symmetry.space_group_name_H-M   'P 1'
#
loop_
_entity.id
_entity.type
_entity.pdbx_description
1 polymer ?
#
loop_
_entity_poly.entity_id
_entity_poly.type
_entity_poly.pdbx_seq_one_letter_code
_entity_poly.pdbx_strand_id
1 'polypeptide(L)' 'MPDVQVTCIIKPHPQSPHEYITHLGNGRTWLWTREQVIDSIDAKTNTFYVLDPSNSKRSNVGVVRENGKAPYLR' A
#
# COMPACT_ATOMS: atom_id res chain seq x y z
N MET A 1 -6.93 -8.05 14.00
CA MET A 1 -6.59 -7.42 12.71
C MET A 1 -5.98 -8.49 11.83
N PRO A 2 -6.51 -8.74 10.63
CA PRO A 2 -5.86 -9.60 9.66
C PRO A 2 -4.70 -8.86 9.00
N ASP A 3 -3.66 -9.62 8.70
CA ASP A 3 -2.44 -9.14 8.05
C ASP A 3 -2.52 -9.52 6.57
N VAL A 4 -2.66 -8.51 5.72
CA VAL A 4 -2.98 -8.66 4.30
C VAL A 4 -1.70 -8.52 3.48
N GLN A 5 -1.33 -9.61 2.80
CA GLN A 5 -0.20 -9.59 1.87
C GLN A 5 -0.59 -8.89 0.57
N VAL A 6 0.12 -7.81 0.28
CA VAL A 6 0.10 -7.10 -0.99
C VAL A 6 1.17 -7.70 -1.89
N THR A 7 0.75 -8.14 -3.07
CA THR A 7 1.67 -8.66 -4.11
C THR A 7 1.62 -7.83 -5.39
N CYS A 8 0.66 -6.93 -5.52
CA CYS A 8 0.50 -6.04 -6.67
C CYS A 8 0.33 -4.60 -6.18
N ILE A 9 1.15 -3.70 -6.72
CA ILE A 9 1.14 -2.28 -6.42
C ILE A 9 1.07 -1.55 -7.74
N ILE A 10 0.07 -0.68 -7.90
CA ILE A 10 -0.07 0.15 -9.09
C ILE A 10 0.48 1.55 -8.78
N LYS A 11 1.39 1.98 -9.63
CA LYS A 11 1.93 3.34 -9.68
C LYS A 11 1.68 3.90 -11.09
N PRO A 12 1.36 5.20 -11.24
CA PRO A 12 1.16 5.80 -12.56
C PRO A 12 2.39 5.69 -13.47
N HIS A 13 3.58 5.75 -12.87
CA HIS A 13 4.89 5.67 -13.49
C HIS A 13 5.78 4.74 -12.65
N PRO A 14 5.91 3.46 -13.05
CA PRO A 14 6.58 2.44 -12.24
C PRO A 14 8.06 2.73 -11.94
N GLN A 15 8.72 3.52 -12.80
CA GLN A 15 10.13 3.88 -12.66
C GLN A 15 10.37 5.15 -11.81
N SER A 16 9.33 5.90 -11.44
CA SER A 16 9.49 7.15 -10.68
C SER A 16 9.54 6.91 -9.16
N PRO A 17 10.62 7.33 -8.47
CA PRO A 17 10.74 7.16 -7.02
C PRO A 17 9.83 8.12 -6.22
N HIS A 18 9.36 9.20 -6.83
CA HIS A 18 8.54 10.24 -6.18
C HIS A 18 7.04 10.04 -6.34
N GLU A 19 6.60 8.97 -7.00
CA GLU A 19 5.18 8.75 -7.21
C GLU A 19 4.54 7.90 -6.12
N TYR A 20 3.35 8.35 -5.74
CA TYR A 20 2.51 7.71 -4.76
C TYR A 20 1.87 6.44 -5.33
N ILE A 21 1.70 5.45 -4.46
CA ILE A 21 0.93 4.25 -4.76
C ILE A 21 -0.54 4.63 -4.93
N THR A 22 -1.15 4.22 -6.05
CA THR A 22 -2.57 4.50 -6.33
C THR A 22 -3.48 3.34 -5.94
N HIS A 23 -3.00 2.10 -6.09
CA HIS A 23 -3.77 0.90 -5.74
C HIS A 23 -2.87 -0.19 -5.13
N LEU A 24 -3.43 -0.94 -4.18
CA LEU A 24 -2.85 -2.16 -3.61
C LEU A 24 -3.74 -3.35 -3.94
N GLY A 25 -3.12 -4.49 -4.23
CA GLY A 25 -3.88 -5.71 -4.46
C GLY A 25 -3.02 -6.96 -4.29
N ASN A 26 -3.65 -8.10 -4.53
CA ASN A 26 -2.93 -9.37 -4.64
C ASN A 26 -2.78 -9.84 -6.11
N GLY A 27 -3.04 -8.95 -7.07
CA GLY A 27 -2.91 -9.19 -8.51
C GLY A 27 -3.98 -10.13 -9.11
N ARG A 28 -4.96 -10.61 -8.32
CA ARG A 28 -5.93 -11.61 -8.78
C ARG A 28 -7.32 -11.48 -8.15
N THR A 29 -7.39 -11.35 -6.84
CA THR A 29 -8.61 -11.50 -6.04
C THR A 29 -9.18 -10.17 -5.58
N TRP A 30 -8.32 -9.21 -5.25
CA TRP A 30 -8.76 -7.91 -4.76
C TRP A 30 -7.77 -6.81 -5.18
N LEU A 31 -8.32 -5.62 -5.37
CA LEU A 31 -7.62 -4.39 -5.68
C LEU A 31 -8.32 -3.26 -4.92
N TRP A 32 -7.62 -2.62 -4.01
CA TRP A 32 -8.11 -1.52 -3.20
C TRP A 32 -7.44 -0.22 -3.62
N THR A 33 -8.21 0.85 -3.67
CA THR A 33 -7.65 2.19 -3.93
C THR A 33 -6.85 2.66 -2.73
N ARG A 34 -5.95 3.62 -2.99
CA ARG A 34 -5.20 4.32 -1.94
C ARG A 34 -6.13 4.80 -0.81
N GLU A 35 -7.27 5.42 -1.14
CA GLU A 35 -8.21 5.91 -0.14
C GLU A 35 -8.79 4.78 0.72
N GLN A 36 -9.20 3.66 0.12
CA GLN A 36 -9.74 2.51 0.86
C GLN A 36 -8.72 1.89 1.82
N VAL A 37 -7.47 1.78 1.38
CA VAL A 37 -6.39 1.29 2.22
C VAL A 37 -6.13 2.26 3.38
N ILE A 38 -6.08 3.57 3.10
CA ILE A 38 -5.89 4.59 4.14
C ILE A 38 -7.01 4.52 5.17
N ASP A 39 -8.26 4.45 4.72
CA ASP A 39 -9.44 4.35 5.59
C ASP A 39 -9.38 3.08 6.45
N SER A 40 -9.00 1.95 5.87
CA SER A 40 -8.88 0.68 6.61
C SER A 40 -7.75 0.69 7.64
N ILE A 41 -6.60 1.30 7.32
CA ILE A 41 -5.48 1.49 8.26
C ILE A 41 -5.88 2.46 9.37
N ASP A 42 -6.57 3.56 9.05
CA ASP A 42 -7.04 4.56 10.01
C ASP A 42 -8.09 3.99 10.96
N ALA A 43 -9.05 3.24 10.41
CA ALA A 43 -10.04 2.47 11.15
C ALA A 43 -9.43 1.28 11.91
N LYS A 44 -8.11 1.02 11.77
CA LYS A 44 -7.40 -0.06 12.44
C LYS A 44 -8.03 -1.44 12.18
N THR A 45 -8.64 -1.60 11.01
CA THR A 45 -9.34 -2.85 10.66
C THR A 45 -8.38 -3.89 10.12
N ASN A 46 -7.49 -3.49 9.20
CA ASN A 46 -6.54 -4.38 8.52
C ASN A 46 -5.13 -3.78 8.50
N THR A 47 -4.10 -4.64 8.49
CA THR A 47 -2.71 -4.24 8.24
C THR A 47 -2.27 -4.77 6.89
N PHE A 48 -1.43 -4.00 6.18
CA PHE A 48 -0.96 -4.36 4.85
C PHE A 48 0.56 -4.51 4.86
N TYR A 49 1.07 -5.54 4.20
CA TYR A 49 2.51 -5.73 4.05
C TYR A 49 2.85 -6.25 2.67
N VAL A 50 4.02 -5.87 2.17
CA VAL A 50 4.59 -6.35 0.93
C VAL A 50 5.70 -7.32 1.30
N LEU A 51 5.72 -8.48 0.65
CA LEU A 51 6.84 -9.42 0.73
C LEU A 51 7.64 -9.29 -0.57
N ASP A 52 8.90 -8.87 -0.46
CA ASP A 52 9.79 -8.85 -1.61
C ASP A 52 10.13 -10.29 -2.02
N PRO A 53 9.83 -10.72 -3.27
CA PRO A 53 10.06 -12.10 -3.69
C PRO A 53 11.55 -12.42 -3.87
N SER A 54 12.42 -11.42 -4.03
CA SER A 54 13.85 -11.63 -4.27
C SER A 54 14.62 -11.87 -2.97
N ASN A 55 14.21 -11.23 -1.86
CA ASN A 55 14.90 -11.33 -0.58
C ASN A 55 13.99 -11.81 0.58
N SER A 56 12.75 -12.20 0.31
CA SER A 56 11.72 -12.52 1.33
C SER A 56 11.57 -11.42 2.39
N LYS A 57 11.94 -10.18 2.05
CA LYS A 57 11.92 -9.06 2.99
C LYS A 57 10.49 -8.56 3.11
N ARG A 58 9.97 -8.62 4.34
CA ARG A 58 8.68 -8.03 4.68
C ARG A 58 8.83 -6.52 4.90
N SER A 59 8.06 -5.75 4.16
CA SER A 59 7.92 -4.30 4.31
C SER A 59 6.46 -3.99 4.63
N ASN A 60 6.19 -3.40 5.79
CA ASN A 60 4.82 -3.01 6.15
C ASN A 60 4.43 -1.73 5.40
N VAL A 61 3.20 -1.68 4.90
CA VAL A 61 2.66 -0.49 4.25
C VAL A 61 2.04 0.42 5.30
N GLY A 62 2.55 1.64 5.37
CA GLY A 62 2.06 2.67 6.26
C GLY A 62 1.37 3.81 5.51
N VAL A 63 0.51 4.54 6.23
CA VAL A 63 -0.02 5.82 5.74
C VAL A 63 0.90 6.93 6.22
N VAL A 64 1.45 7.70 5.28
CA VAL A 64 2.24 8.88 5.55
C VAL A 64 1.37 10.12 5.38
N ARG A 65 1.34 10.97 6.41
CA ARG A 65 0.64 12.26 6.45
C ARG A 65 1.70 13.36 6.60
N GLU A 66 2.01 14.05 5.51
CA GLU A 66 2.91 15.21 5.54
C GLU A 66 2.10 16.50 5.51
N ASN A 67 2.53 17.52 6.26
CA ASN A 67 1.85 18.81 6.30
C ASN A 67 1.86 19.46 4.91
N GLY A 68 0.67 19.78 4.36
CA GLY A 68 0.51 20.35 3.02
C GLY A 68 0.42 19.34 1.87
N LYS A 69 0.37 18.03 2.13
CA LYS A 69 0.15 16.99 1.10
C LYS A 69 -1.03 16.09 1.45
N ALA A 70 -1.67 15.53 0.42
CA ALA A 70 -2.66 14.47 0.60
C ALA A 70 -1.97 13.22 1.18
N PRO A 71 -2.65 12.46 2.07
CA PRO A 71 -2.10 11.23 2.63
C PRO A 71 -1.76 10.22 1.53
N TYR A 72 -0.63 9.54 1.69
CA TYR A 72 -0.14 8.55 0.74
C TYR A 72 0.44 7.33 1.42
N LEU A 73 0.56 6.24 0.66
CA LEU A 73 1.07 4.96 1.16
C LEU A 73 2.57 4.85 0.90
N ARG A 74 3.32 4.30 1.86
CA ARG A 74 4.75 4.04 1.78
C ARG A 74 5.12 2.69 2.38
#